data_AF-A0A3N5XFL5-F1
#
_entry.id   AF-A0A3N5XFL5-F1
#
_cell.length_a   1.000
_cell.length_b   1.000
_cell.length_c   1.000
_cell.angle_alpha   90.00
_cell.angle_beta   90.00
_cell.angle_gamma   90.00
#
_symmetry.space_group_name_H-M   'P 1'
#
loop_
_entity.id
_entity.type
_entity.pdbx_description
1 polymer ?
#
loop_
_entity_poly.entity_id
_entity_poly.type
_entity_poly.pdbx_seq_one_letter_code
_entity_poly.pdbx_strand_id
1 'polypeptide(L)'
;MPHDNFLKIEAWTTHFLSTEERGRALLALLESMDGGRWRPDRWNSVEPIRKPFSKDAEQEIIKRWVEDRPSGSAEVYNFLLFRRQKPRALIVAHGRRLGIGGLNSIWMEVDARAFSSEDGPERVKAILRDFAVWSGAAYADVYYSGQAHKRIVQMTPLQRLAQAYWLNFFGEPYLEMFGREKVLRAPCYSIEEVGEHGVFLQATARFDSPELTDSDELLIGLEEYLGPDAFAGRGYPQVPCRVPRFDLSETIPPS
;
A
#
# COMPACT_ATOMS: atom_id res chain seq x y z
N MET A 1 21.13 -10.47 -10.79
CA MET A 1 20.82 -9.03 -10.68
C MET A 1 21.18 -8.62 -9.27
N PRO A 2 21.85 -7.47 -9.02
CA PRO A 2 22.00 -7.01 -7.65
C PRO A 2 20.59 -6.86 -7.09
N HIS A 3 20.31 -7.49 -5.95
CA HIS A 3 19.02 -7.40 -5.29
C HIS A 3 18.66 -5.92 -5.17
N ASP A 4 17.65 -5.47 -5.93
CA ASP A 4 17.25 -4.07 -5.92
C ASP A 4 16.90 -3.72 -4.47
N ASN A 5 17.66 -2.79 -3.88
CA ASN A 5 17.45 -2.32 -2.52
C ASN A 5 16.24 -1.38 -2.52
N PHE A 6 15.03 -1.91 -2.27
CA PHE A 6 13.79 -1.17 -2.39
C PHE A 6 12.87 -1.37 -1.19
N LEU A 7 12.03 -0.37 -0.95
CA LEU A 7 10.84 -0.47 -0.11
C LEU A 7 9.62 -0.47 -1.01
N LYS A 8 8.68 -1.38 -0.75
CA LYS A 8 7.32 -1.25 -1.28
C LYS A 8 6.44 -0.72 -0.16
N ILE A 9 5.70 0.34 -0.45
CA ILE A 9 4.73 0.98 0.44
C ILE A 9 3.39 0.86 -0.28
N GLU A 10 2.42 0.18 0.30
CA GLU A 10 1.16 -0.16 -0.37
C GLU A 10 -0.03 0.01 0.56
N ALA A 11 -1.12 0.54 0.04
CA ALA A 11 -2.40 0.67 0.72
C ALA A 11 -3.51 0.10 -0.16
N TRP A 12 -4.44 -0.63 0.46
CA TRP A 12 -5.63 -1.18 -0.17
C TRP A 12 -6.89 -0.63 0.48
N THR A 13 -7.91 -0.36 -0.31
CA THR A 13 -9.16 0.23 0.15
C THR A 13 -10.39 -0.36 -0.53
N THR A 14 -11.51 -0.29 0.18
CA THR A 14 -12.87 -0.57 -0.29
C THR A 14 -13.56 0.65 -0.90
N HIS A 15 -12.94 1.84 -0.87
CA HIS A 15 -13.52 3.03 -1.47
C HIS A 15 -13.22 3.12 -2.97
N PHE A 16 -14.18 3.62 -3.74
CA PHE A 16 -13.98 3.96 -5.14
C PHE A 16 -13.05 5.17 -5.25
N LEU A 17 -11.91 4.98 -5.91
CA LEU A 17 -10.89 6.02 -6.03
C LEU A 17 -10.99 6.82 -7.33
N SER A 18 -11.65 6.29 -8.37
CA SER A 18 -11.65 6.87 -9.73
C SER A 18 -12.63 8.04 -9.92
N THR A 19 -12.63 8.99 -8.98
CA THR A 19 -13.37 10.26 -9.07
C THR A 19 -12.44 11.42 -9.38
N GLU A 20 -12.99 12.52 -9.90
CA GLU A 20 -12.22 13.75 -10.15
C GLU A 20 -11.61 14.31 -8.86
N GLU A 21 -12.39 14.37 -7.78
CA GLU A 21 -11.94 14.87 -6.48
C GLU A 21 -10.75 14.05 -5.95
N ARG A 22 -10.85 12.71 -5.94
CA ARG A 22 -9.78 11.83 -5.50
C ARG A 22 -8.56 11.93 -6.41
N GLY A 23 -8.77 12.11 -7.71
CA GLY A 23 -7.69 12.36 -8.66
C GLY A 23 -6.93 13.65 -8.35
N ARG A 24 -7.64 14.76 -8.09
CA ARG A 24 -6.99 16.05 -7.73
C ARG A 24 -6.27 15.94 -6.39
N ALA A 25 -6.88 15.28 -5.41
CA ALA A 25 -6.26 15.00 -4.12
C ALA A 25 -5.00 14.13 -4.26
N LEU A 26 -5.00 13.13 -5.14
CA LEU A 26 -3.82 12.31 -5.43
C LEU A 26 -2.68 13.16 -5.99
N LEU A 27 -2.95 14.04 -6.94
CA LEU A 27 -1.92 14.90 -7.52
C LEU A 27 -1.32 15.87 -6.50
N ALA A 28 -2.16 16.45 -5.64
CA ALA A 28 -1.71 17.30 -4.54
C ALA A 28 -0.86 16.52 -3.51
N LEU A 29 -1.27 15.28 -3.20
CA LEU A 29 -0.49 14.37 -2.37
C LEU A 29 0.89 14.12 -2.99
N LEU A 30 0.95 13.71 -4.26
CA LEU A 30 2.23 13.44 -4.95
C LEU A 30 3.15 14.66 -5.03
N GLU A 31 2.60 15.89 -5.09
CA GLU A 31 3.37 17.13 -5.08
C GLU A 31 3.95 17.49 -3.69
N SER A 32 3.31 17.07 -2.61
CA SER A 32 3.64 17.48 -1.22
C SER A 32 4.28 16.37 -0.38
N MET A 33 4.09 15.11 -0.74
CA MET A 33 4.58 13.92 -0.02
C MET A 33 6.07 14.00 0.28
N ASP A 34 6.42 13.82 1.56
CA ASP A 34 7.80 13.91 2.09
C ASP A 34 8.49 15.23 1.67
N GLY A 35 7.77 16.36 1.82
CA GLY A 35 8.26 17.68 1.43
C GLY A 35 8.43 17.86 -0.08
N GLY A 36 7.64 17.13 -0.88
CA GLY A 36 7.72 17.11 -2.35
C GLY A 36 8.91 16.31 -2.90
N ARG A 37 9.64 15.58 -2.04
CA ARG A 37 10.79 14.77 -2.45
C ARG A 37 10.41 13.66 -3.44
N TRP A 38 9.16 13.21 -3.43
CA TRP A 38 8.67 12.14 -4.30
C TRP A 38 7.84 12.64 -5.48
N ARG A 39 7.83 13.95 -5.73
CA ARG A 39 7.16 14.53 -6.90
C ARG A 39 7.58 13.78 -8.18
N PRO A 40 6.64 13.24 -8.97
CA PRO A 40 6.98 12.53 -10.20
C PRO A 40 7.63 13.43 -11.24
N ASP A 41 8.47 12.84 -12.08
CA ASP A 41 9.00 13.48 -13.29
C ASP A 41 8.10 13.17 -14.50
N ARG A 42 7.57 11.94 -14.53
CA ARG A 42 6.81 11.40 -15.65
C ARG A 42 5.56 10.69 -15.15
N TRP A 43 4.56 10.62 -16.03
CA TRP A 43 3.38 9.80 -15.83
C TRP A 43 2.94 9.13 -17.14
N ASN A 44 2.06 8.14 -17.05
CA ASN A 44 1.24 7.63 -18.13
C ASN A 44 0.14 6.71 -17.56
N SER A 45 -0.86 6.34 -18.34
CA SER A 45 -1.78 5.25 -17.98
C SER A 45 -1.33 3.89 -18.51
N VAL A 46 -0.20 3.78 -19.22
CA VAL A 46 0.37 2.52 -19.71
C VAL A 46 1.89 2.64 -19.80
N GLU A 47 2.62 1.53 -19.76
CA GLU A 47 4.03 1.56 -20.15
C GLU A 47 4.15 1.84 -21.67
N PRO A 48 5.15 2.62 -22.11
CA PRO A 48 6.20 3.24 -21.31
C PRO A 48 5.75 4.54 -20.60
N ILE A 49 6.20 4.76 -19.36
CA ILE A 49 5.93 6.00 -18.59
C ILE A 49 6.77 7.18 -19.12
N ARG A 50 6.22 7.99 -20.04
CA ARG A 50 6.99 9.03 -20.77
C ARG A 50 6.42 10.45 -20.74
N LYS A 51 5.14 10.65 -20.40
CA LYS A 51 4.55 12.00 -20.42
C LYS A 51 5.11 12.84 -19.28
N PRO A 52 5.48 14.13 -19.49
CA PRO A 52 5.92 15.00 -18.39
C PRO A 52 4.83 15.12 -17.30
N PHE A 53 5.24 15.09 -16.03
CA PHE A 53 4.35 15.43 -14.92
C PHE A 53 4.43 16.95 -14.65
N SER A 54 3.42 17.69 -15.09
CA SER A 54 3.31 19.15 -15.00
C SER A 54 1.87 19.60 -14.76
N LYS A 55 1.66 20.87 -14.40
CA LYS A 55 0.32 21.46 -14.24
C LYS A 55 -0.51 21.36 -15.52
N ASP A 56 0.10 21.52 -16.68
CA ASP A 56 -0.59 21.40 -17.98
C ASP A 56 -1.14 19.98 -18.23
N ALA A 57 -0.53 18.96 -17.61
CA ALA A 57 -0.97 17.57 -17.73
C ALA A 57 -2.11 17.22 -16.76
N GLU A 58 -2.43 18.07 -15.78
CA GLU A 58 -3.38 17.75 -14.71
C GLU A 58 -4.74 17.30 -15.26
N GLN A 59 -5.34 18.08 -16.15
CA GLN A 59 -6.66 17.74 -16.71
C GLN A 59 -6.61 16.44 -17.53
N GLU A 60 -5.50 16.15 -18.21
CA GLU A 60 -5.35 14.88 -18.91
C GLU A 60 -5.23 13.71 -17.93
N ILE A 61 -4.47 13.85 -16.85
CA ILE A 61 -4.32 12.82 -15.82
C ILE A 61 -5.67 12.52 -15.18
N ILE A 62 -6.41 13.57 -14.78
CA ILE A 62 -7.75 13.43 -14.19
C ILE A 62 -8.70 12.77 -15.16
N LYS A 63 -8.72 13.20 -16.43
CA LYS A 63 -9.53 12.56 -17.46
C LYS A 63 -9.19 11.07 -17.58
N ARG A 64 -7.91 10.71 -17.59
CA ARG A 64 -7.48 9.30 -17.66
C ARG A 64 -7.89 8.52 -16.42
N TRP A 65 -7.79 9.13 -15.25
CA TRP A 65 -8.17 8.56 -13.97
C TRP A 65 -9.67 8.31 -13.86
N VAL A 66 -10.50 9.16 -14.46
CA VAL A 66 -11.96 9.04 -14.39
C VAL A 66 -12.51 8.25 -15.57
N GLU A 67 -11.98 8.38 -16.78
CA GLU A 67 -12.66 7.91 -18.00
C GLU A 67 -11.99 6.74 -18.72
N ASP A 68 -10.67 6.56 -18.59
CA ASP A 68 -9.92 5.69 -19.50
C ASP A 68 -10.31 4.21 -19.33
N ARG A 69 -10.80 3.60 -20.40
CA ARG A 69 -10.90 2.15 -20.51
C ARG A 69 -9.84 1.73 -21.51
N PRO A 70 -8.77 1.03 -21.10
CA PRO A 70 -7.79 0.54 -22.06
C PRO A 70 -8.51 -0.27 -23.14
N SER A 71 -8.40 0.16 -24.39
CA SER A 71 -9.06 -0.49 -25.52
C SER A 71 -8.61 -1.95 -25.62
N GLY A 72 -9.56 -2.88 -25.60
CA GLY A 72 -9.28 -4.32 -25.72
C GLY A 72 -8.92 -5.05 -24.42
N SER A 73 -8.91 -4.35 -23.27
CA SER A 73 -8.79 -4.99 -21.97
C SER A 73 -10.15 -5.55 -21.53
N ALA A 74 -10.20 -6.84 -21.21
CA ALA A 74 -11.32 -7.41 -20.45
C ALA A 74 -11.36 -6.86 -19.01
N GLU A 75 -10.26 -6.23 -18.57
CA GLU A 75 -10.08 -5.75 -17.22
C GLU A 75 -10.47 -4.30 -17.04
N VAL A 76 -11.11 -4.05 -15.91
CA VAL A 76 -11.98 -2.90 -15.71
C VAL A 76 -11.44 -1.97 -14.65
N TYR A 77 -10.20 -1.57 -14.84
CA TYR A 77 -9.51 -0.70 -13.92
C TYR A 77 -8.86 0.47 -14.65
N ASN A 78 -8.81 1.59 -13.93
CA ASN A 78 -8.04 2.75 -14.28
C ASN A 78 -6.72 2.66 -13.52
N PHE A 79 -5.63 2.96 -14.22
CA PHE A 79 -4.30 2.90 -13.68
C PHE A 79 -3.55 4.16 -14.06
N LEU A 80 -2.90 4.74 -13.07
CA LEU A 80 -1.96 5.82 -13.25
C LEU A 80 -0.60 5.35 -12.78
N LEU A 81 0.36 5.45 -13.68
CA LEU A 81 1.75 5.12 -13.44
C LEU A 81 2.53 6.43 -13.37
N PHE A 82 3.26 6.65 -12.29
CA PHE A 82 4.13 7.80 -12.10
C PHE A 82 5.55 7.33 -11.87
N ARG A 83 6.51 8.01 -12.47
CA ARG A 83 7.93 7.68 -12.36
C ARG A 83 8.71 8.89 -11.91
N ARG A 84 9.58 8.67 -10.93
CA ARG A 84 10.63 9.60 -10.51
C ARG A 84 11.99 8.96 -10.78
N GLN A 85 12.91 9.70 -11.36
CA GLN A 85 14.24 9.22 -11.70
C GLN A 85 15.21 9.31 -10.52
N LYS A 86 15.16 10.39 -9.73
CA LYS A 86 16.12 10.64 -8.64
C LYS A 86 15.50 11.36 -7.43
N PRO A 87 15.42 10.72 -6.25
CA PRO A 87 15.57 9.28 -6.03
C PRO A 87 14.61 8.46 -6.90
N ARG A 88 14.98 7.22 -7.21
CA ARG A 88 14.18 6.34 -8.07
C ARG A 88 12.88 5.95 -7.34
N ALA A 89 11.74 6.18 -7.99
CA ALA A 89 10.44 5.72 -7.54
C ALA A 89 9.54 5.34 -8.71
N LEU A 90 8.73 4.30 -8.51
CA LEU A 90 7.55 3.99 -9.30
C LEU A 90 6.35 4.08 -8.37
N ILE A 91 5.35 4.87 -8.72
CA ILE A 91 4.10 5.02 -7.96
C ILE A 91 2.96 4.60 -8.87
N VAL A 92 2.05 3.78 -8.36
CA VAL A 92 0.93 3.24 -9.10
C VAL A 92 -0.35 3.42 -8.29
N ALA A 93 -1.34 4.07 -8.89
CA ALA A 93 -2.69 4.12 -8.37
C ALA A 93 -3.61 3.26 -9.24
N HIS A 94 -4.44 2.46 -8.59
CA HIS A 94 -5.31 1.47 -9.22
C HIS A 94 -6.75 1.65 -8.72
N GLY A 95 -7.66 1.95 -9.64
CA GLY A 95 -9.07 2.18 -9.37
C GLY A 95 -9.98 1.33 -10.28
N ARG A 96 -10.59 0.30 -9.73
CA ARG A 96 -11.58 -0.60 -10.37
C ARG A 96 -12.88 0.14 -10.68
N ARG A 97 -13.57 -0.26 -11.76
CA ARG A 97 -14.82 0.37 -12.24
C ARG A 97 -16.00 -0.58 -12.52
N LEU A 98 -15.82 -1.90 -12.64
CA LEU A 98 -16.94 -2.82 -12.96
C LEU A 98 -17.02 -3.93 -11.91
N GLY A 99 -18.26 -4.43 -11.74
CA GLY A 99 -18.80 -5.22 -10.62
C GLY A 99 -18.21 -6.60 -10.32
N ILE A 100 -16.89 -6.75 -10.43
CA ILE A 100 -16.14 -7.78 -9.72
C ILE A 100 -15.61 -7.11 -8.45
N GLY A 101 -16.25 -7.39 -7.31
CA GLY A 101 -15.84 -6.84 -6.01
C GLY A 101 -14.35 -7.10 -5.76
N GLY A 102 -13.60 -6.03 -5.52
CA GLY A 102 -12.16 -6.11 -5.30
C GLY A 102 -11.64 -4.81 -4.71
N LEU A 103 -10.47 -4.87 -4.08
CA LEU A 103 -9.86 -3.70 -3.48
C LEU A 103 -9.22 -2.80 -4.56
N ASN A 104 -9.34 -1.50 -4.34
CA ASN A 104 -8.52 -0.47 -4.99
C ASN A 104 -7.21 -0.33 -4.23
N SER A 105 -6.19 0.23 -4.87
CA SER A 105 -4.90 0.40 -4.20
C SER A 105 -4.09 1.56 -4.71
N ILE A 106 -3.18 2.02 -3.86
CA ILE A 106 -2.05 2.83 -4.23
C ILE A 106 -0.80 2.19 -3.68
N TRP A 107 0.26 2.13 -4.47
CA TRP A 107 1.54 1.66 -3.99
C TRP A 107 2.68 2.42 -4.64
N MET A 108 3.83 2.38 -3.96
CA MET A 108 5.08 2.87 -4.49
C MET A 108 6.22 1.91 -4.18
N GLU A 109 7.09 1.75 -5.17
CA GLU A 109 8.39 1.11 -5.01
C GLU A 109 9.47 2.18 -5.09
N VAL A 110 10.31 2.26 -4.07
CA VAL A 110 11.35 3.29 -3.92
C VAL A 110 12.68 2.71 -3.53
N ASP A 111 13.75 3.37 -3.95
CA ASP A 111 15.10 3.06 -3.48
C ASP A 111 15.22 3.27 -1.97
N ALA A 112 15.44 2.20 -1.21
CA ALA A 112 15.47 2.24 0.25
C ALA A 112 16.61 3.11 0.79
N ARG A 113 17.68 3.32 0.00
CA ARG A 113 18.81 4.19 0.36
C ARG A 113 18.39 5.66 0.55
N ALA A 114 17.22 6.07 0.03
CA ALA A 114 16.66 7.40 0.27
C ALA A 114 16.21 7.62 1.74
N PHE A 115 16.20 6.55 2.55
CA PHE A 115 15.78 6.51 3.94
C PHE A 115 16.89 5.94 4.86
N SER A 116 18.15 6.06 4.46
CA SER A 116 19.30 5.59 5.26
C SER A 116 19.59 6.45 6.49
N SER A 117 19.03 7.66 6.57
CA SER A 117 19.15 8.55 7.72
C SER A 117 18.37 8.04 8.94
N GLU A 118 18.65 8.63 10.10
CA GLU A 118 18.00 8.30 11.37
C GLU A 118 16.48 8.56 11.34
N ASP A 119 16.05 9.61 10.67
CA ASP A 119 14.63 9.97 10.45
C ASP A 119 13.96 9.17 9.31
N GLY A 120 14.72 8.32 8.61
CA GLY A 120 14.24 7.52 7.49
C GLY A 120 12.97 6.71 7.80
N PRO A 121 12.93 5.92 8.89
CA PRO A 121 11.74 5.18 9.32
C PRO A 121 10.49 6.05 9.46
N GLU A 122 10.60 7.21 10.08
CA GLU A 122 9.46 8.12 10.29
C GLU A 122 8.99 8.75 8.98
N ARG A 123 9.91 9.05 8.06
CA ARG A 123 9.57 9.51 6.72
C ARG A 123 8.81 8.44 5.92
N VAL A 124 9.20 7.17 6.02
CA VAL A 124 8.47 6.07 5.38
C VAL A 124 7.08 5.88 5.99
N LYS A 125 6.99 5.93 7.33
CA LYS A 125 5.70 5.86 8.05
C LYS A 125 4.76 7.00 7.65
N ALA A 126 5.28 8.22 7.50
CA ALA A 126 4.51 9.37 7.03
C ALA A 126 3.95 9.15 5.62
N ILE A 127 4.74 8.59 4.70
CA ILE A 127 4.28 8.25 3.35
C ILE A 127 3.14 7.21 3.39
N LEU A 128 3.30 6.13 4.19
CA LEU A 128 2.24 5.14 4.35
C LEU A 128 0.97 5.79 4.96
N ARG A 129 1.13 6.71 5.92
CA ARG A 129 0.03 7.47 6.53
C ARG A 129 -0.73 8.26 5.50
N ASP A 130 -0.01 9.00 4.66
CA ASP A 130 -0.62 9.80 3.60
C ASP A 130 -1.40 8.93 2.61
N PHE A 131 -0.88 7.75 2.24
CA PHE A 131 -1.59 6.77 1.41
C PHE A 131 -2.83 6.23 2.11
N ALA A 132 -2.72 5.86 3.39
CA ALA A 132 -3.82 5.31 4.16
C ALA A 132 -4.96 6.32 4.32
N VAL A 133 -4.64 7.58 4.64
CA VAL A 133 -5.62 8.66 4.79
C VAL A 133 -6.24 9.05 3.44
N TRP A 134 -5.43 9.22 2.39
CA TRP A 134 -5.95 9.58 1.05
C TRP A 134 -6.85 8.50 0.48
N SER A 135 -6.57 7.22 0.73
CA SER A 135 -7.37 6.12 0.18
C SER A 135 -8.54 5.71 1.09
N GLY A 136 -8.51 6.02 2.39
CA GLY A 136 -9.36 5.36 3.37
C GLY A 136 -9.01 3.87 3.43
N ALA A 137 -7.74 3.55 3.68
CA ALA A 137 -7.25 2.19 3.59
C ALA A 137 -7.97 1.25 4.58
N ALA A 138 -8.32 0.06 4.10
CA ALA A 138 -8.70 -1.05 4.98
C ALA A 138 -7.46 -1.74 5.54
N TYR A 139 -6.39 -1.80 4.74
CA TYR A 139 -5.10 -2.36 5.13
C TYR A 139 -3.99 -1.66 4.34
N ALA A 140 -2.82 -1.52 4.93
CA ALA A 140 -1.64 -1.01 4.25
C ALA A 140 -0.38 -1.63 4.85
N ASP A 141 0.71 -1.73 4.10
CA ASP A 141 1.98 -2.22 4.63
C ASP A 141 3.20 -1.56 3.96
N VAL A 142 4.34 -1.73 4.64
CA VAL A 142 5.65 -1.49 4.06
C VAL A 142 6.50 -2.73 4.25
N TYR A 143 7.03 -3.24 3.14
CA TYR A 143 8.04 -4.29 3.18
C TYR A 143 9.33 -3.88 2.49
N TYR A 144 10.41 -4.39 3.06
CA TYR A 144 11.77 -4.18 2.58
C TYR A 144 12.22 -5.32 1.69
N SER A 145 12.91 -5.00 0.60
CA SER A 145 13.37 -6.03 -0.33
C SER A 145 14.45 -6.94 0.27
N GLY A 146 15.12 -6.52 1.35
CA GLY A 146 16.05 -7.35 2.12
C GLY A 146 15.41 -8.22 3.20
N GLN A 147 14.07 -8.19 3.37
CA GLN A 147 13.40 -9.00 4.39
C GLN A 147 13.63 -10.51 4.15
N ALA A 148 13.96 -11.25 5.22
CA ALA A 148 14.40 -12.65 5.20
C ALA A 148 13.44 -13.57 4.44
N HIS A 149 12.15 -13.34 4.63
CA HIS A 149 11.10 -14.07 3.95
C HIS A 149 10.03 -13.13 3.41
N LYS A 150 9.54 -13.46 2.20
CA LYS A 150 8.47 -12.72 1.51
C LYS A 150 7.43 -13.71 1.00
N ARG A 151 6.29 -13.84 1.70
CA ARG A 151 5.13 -14.63 1.26
C ARG A 151 4.28 -13.85 0.26
N ILE A 152 4.90 -13.31 -0.80
CA ILE A 152 4.19 -12.59 -1.86
C ILE A 152 3.46 -13.64 -2.73
N VAL A 153 2.34 -14.15 -2.24
CA VAL A 153 1.35 -14.73 -3.16
C VAL A 153 0.63 -13.58 -3.82
N GLN A 154 0.36 -13.71 -5.11
CA GLN A 154 -0.49 -12.80 -5.88
C GLN A 154 -1.96 -12.86 -5.42
N MET A 155 -2.21 -12.53 -4.15
CA MET A 155 -3.53 -12.48 -3.55
C MET A 155 -3.69 -11.16 -2.80
N THR A 156 -4.91 -10.64 -2.79
CA THR A 156 -5.21 -9.36 -2.16
C THR A 156 -5.58 -9.54 -0.69
N PRO A 157 -5.57 -8.47 0.13
CA PRO A 157 -6.11 -8.53 1.50
C PRO A 157 -7.56 -9.04 1.58
N LEU A 158 -8.33 -8.95 0.50
CA LEU A 158 -9.66 -9.57 0.38
C LEU A 158 -9.64 -11.10 0.54
N GLN A 159 -8.51 -11.75 0.21
CA GLN A 159 -8.35 -13.19 0.21
C GLN A 159 -7.47 -13.67 1.37
N ARG A 160 -6.41 -12.91 1.70
CA ARG A 160 -5.46 -13.21 2.78
C ARG A 160 -4.46 -12.09 2.98
N LEU A 161 -3.92 -11.97 4.19
CA LEU A 161 -2.67 -11.27 4.40
C LEU A 161 -1.50 -12.19 4.02
N ALA A 162 -0.53 -11.64 3.30
CA ALA A 162 0.65 -12.39 2.89
C ALA A 162 1.46 -12.84 4.11
N GLN A 163 1.80 -11.89 4.98
CA GLN A 163 2.52 -12.07 6.23
C GLN A 163 2.44 -10.75 7.02
N ALA A 164 2.95 -10.73 8.24
CA ALA A 164 3.29 -9.47 8.88
C ALA A 164 4.54 -8.87 8.21
N TYR A 165 4.57 -7.54 8.10
CA TYR A 165 5.70 -6.78 7.54
C TYR A 165 6.32 -5.84 8.57
N TRP A 166 7.36 -5.09 8.17
CA TRP A 166 8.01 -4.09 9.04
C TRP A 166 7.01 -3.08 9.60
N LEU A 167 6.16 -2.54 8.74
CA LEU A 167 5.08 -1.64 9.13
C LEU A 167 3.78 -2.15 8.53
N ASN A 168 2.76 -2.29 9.36
CA ASN A 168 1.42 -2.68 8.96
C ASN A 168 0.45 -1.61 9.45
N PHE A 169 -0.57 -1.32 8.66
CA PHE A 169 -1.69 -0.48 9.01
C PHE A 169 -2.96 -1.31 8.96
N PHE A 170 -3.70 -1.31 10.05
CA PHE A 170 -5.01 -1.93 10.14
C PHE A 170 -6.08 -0.86 10.21
N GLY A 171 -6.86 -0.73 9.14
CA GLY A 171 -8.10 0.04 9.14
C GLY A 171 -9.23 -0.73 9.81
N GLU A 172 -10.40 -0.10 9.91
CA GLU A 172 -11.51 -0.61 10.72
C GLU A 172 -11.90 -2.07 10.46
N PRO A 173 -12.01 -2.58 9.20
CA PRO A 173 -12.38 -3.97 8.95
C PRO A 173 -11.42 -4.98 9.63
N TYR A 174 -10.13 -4.67 9.67
CA TYR A 174 -9.13 -5.52 10.33
C TYR A 174 -9.11 -5.32 11.83
N LEU A 175 -9.35 -4.10 12.33
CA LEU A 175 -9.45 -3.82 13.76
C LEU A 175 -10.66 -4.50 14.39
N GLU A 176 -11.79 -4.57 13.68
CA GLU A 176 -12.96 -5.36 14.10
C GLU A 176 -12.64 -6.86 14.12
N MET A 177 -11.99 -7.37 13.06
CA MET A 177 -11.65 -8.80 12.94
C MET A 177 -10.63 -9.28 13.98
N PHE A 178 -9.58 -8.50 14.24
CA PHE A 178 -8.55 -8.85 15.22
C PHE A 178 -8.92 -8.45 16.64
N GLY A 179 -9.76 -7.42 16.80
CA GLY A 179 -10.00 -6.71 18.04
C GLY A 179 -9.01 -5.55 18.21
N ARG A 180 -9.51 -4.31 18.24
CA ARG A 180 -8.68 -3.10 18.39
C ARG A 180 -7.76 -3.17 19.62
N GLU A 181 -8.28 -3.56 20.78
CA GLU A 181 -7.46 -3.71 22.00
C GLU A 181 -6.33 -4.74 21.85
N LYS A 182 -6.57 -5.80 21.07
CA LYS A 182 -5.57 -6.82 20.78
C LYS A 182 -4.45 -6.22 19.94
N VAL A 183 -4.79 -5.50 18.87
CA VAL A 183 -3.82 -4.82 18.01
C VAL A 183 -3.00 -3.80 18.82
N LEU A 184 -3.64 -3.01 19.69
CA LEU A 184 -2.99 -2.02 20.55
C LEU A 184 -2.06 -2.62 21.64
N ARG A 185 -2.06 -3.94 21.82
CA ARG A 185 -1.20 -4.67 22.77
C ARG A 185 -0.24 -5.63 22.08
N ALA A 186 -0.11 -5.54 20.76
CA ALA A 186 0.76 -6.44 20.00
C ALA A 186 2.23 -6.31 20.44
N PRO A 187 2.98 -7.43 20.54
CA PRO A 187 4.37 -7.43 20.99
C PRO A 187 5.30 -6.96 19.86
N CYS A 188 5.33 -5.65 19.63
CA CYS A 188 6.08 -5.01 18.55
C CYS A 188 6.85 -3.78 19.06
N TYR A 189 7.65 -3.17 18.19
CA TYR A 189 8.47 -2.00 18.55
C TYR A 189 7.63 -0.75 18.86
N SER A 190 6.64 -0.44 18.03
CA SER A 190 5.76 0.70 18.29
C SER A 190 4.37 0.50 17.70
N ILE A 191 3.40 1.16 18.35
CA ILE A 191 2.00 1.19 17.96
C ILE A 191 1.56 2.65 17.96
N GLU A 192 0.89 3.08 16.90
CA GLU A 192 0.41 4.45 16.75
C GLU A 192 -1.01 4.47 16.18
N GLU A 193 -1.93 5.18 16.81
CA GLU A 193 -3.25 5.42 16.24
C GLU A 193 -3.17 6.54 15.19
N VAL A 194 -3.77 6.31 14.03
CA VAL A 194 -3.82 7.26 12.92
C VAL A 194 -5.19 7.95 12.93
N GLY A 195 -5.43 8.77 13.94
CA GLY A 195 -6.74 9.39 14.17
C GLY A 195 -7.86 8.33 14.20
N GLU A 196 -8.95 8.59 13.49
CA GLU A 196 -10.07 7.64 13.34
C GLU A 196 -9.84 6.60 12.24
N HIS A 197 -8.73 6.67 11.50
CA HIS A 197 -8.51 5.86 10.28
C HIS A 197 -8.04 4.43 10.57
N GLY A 198 -7.26 4.23 11.63
CA GLY A 198 -6.72 2.91 11.94
C GLY A 198 -5.53 2.92 12.89
N VAL A 199 -4.77 1.83 12.91
CA VAL A 199 -3.62 1.64 13.79
C VAL A 199 -2.41 1.19 13.00
N PHE A 200 -1.28 1.86 13.18
CA PHE A 200 0.03 1.36 12.78
C PHE A 200 0.58 0.39 13.80
N LEU A 201 1.16 -0.70 13.29
CA LEU A 201 1.94 -1.67 14.03
C LEU A 201 3.32 -1.77 13.36
N GLN A 202 4.34 -1.29 14.05
CA GLN A 202 5.72 -1.29 13.60
C GLN A 202 6.49 -2.42 14.30
N ALA A 203 6.97 -3.42 13.54
CA ALA A 203 7.63 -4.60 14.07
C ALA A 203 8.97 -4.25 14.76
N THR A 204 9.83 -3.48 14.10
CA THR A 204 11.16 -3.06 14.59
C THR A 204 11.39 -1.57 14.34
N ALA A 205 12.41 -1.00 14.99
CA ALA A 205 12.78 0.41 14.81
C ALA A 205 13.09 0.78 13.34
N ARG A 206 13.62 -0.16 12.56
CA ARG A 206 14.05 0.06 11.17
C ARG A 206 13.70 -1.11 10.27
N PHE A 207 13.30 -0.81 9.03
CA PHE A 207 12.96 -1.80 8.02
C PHE A 207 14.14 -2.69 7.57
N ASP A 208 15.37 -2.25 7.81
CA ASP A 208 16.62 -2.93 7.47
C ASP A 208 17.32 -3.55 8.69
N SER A 209 16.58 -3.76 9.79
CA SER A 209 17.15 -4.36 11.00
C SER A 209 17.41 -5.87 10.82
N PRO A 210 18.44 -6.44 11.48
CA PRO A 210 18.76 -7.87 11.39
C PRO A 210 17.59 -8.79 11.74
N GLU A 211 16.73 -8.40 12.68
CA GLU A 211 15.55 -9.17 13.08
C GLU A 211 14.50 -9.30 11.97
N LEU A 212 14.60 -8.49 10.91
CA LEU A 212 13.77 -8.58 9.71
C LEU A 212 14.52 -9.16 8.50
N THR A 213 15.83 -8.89 8.39
CA THR A 213 16.63 -9.30 7.23
C THR A 213 17.26 -10.68 7.36
N ASP A 214 17.53 -11.11 8.59
CA ASP A 214 18.28 -12.35 8.88
C ASP A 214 17.37 -13.43 9.49
N SER A 215 16.23 -13.03 10.07
CA SER A 215 15.22 -13.92 10.66
C SER A 215 13.81 -13.37 10.40
N ASP A 216 12.80 -14.24 10.44
CA ASP A 216 11.38 -13.85 10.42
C ASP A 216 10.64 -14.21 11.72
N GLU A 217 11.36 -14.64 12.78
CA GLU A 217 10.78 -15.06 14.05
C GLU A 217 9.87 -14.00 14.69
N LEU A 218 10.30 -12.73 14.64
CA LEU A 218 9.49 -11.62 15.16
C LEU A 218 8.17 -11.47 14.37
N LEU A 219 8.24 -11.51 13.04
CA LEU A 219 7.07 -11.39 12.18
C LEU A 219 6.12 -12.58 12.38
N ILE A 220 6.66 -13.78 12.50
CA ILE A 220 5.89 -14.99 12.82
C ILE A 220 5.23 -14.87 14.20
N GLY A 221 5.94 -14.38 15.22
CA GLY A 221 5.37 -14.13 16.54
C GLY A 221 4.22 -13.13 16.51
N LEU A 222 4.31 -12.09 15.67
CA LEU A 222 3.21 -11.15 15.42
C LEU A 222 2.02 -11.82 14.73
N GLU A 223 2.27 -12.66 13.72
CA GLU A 223 1.24 -13.45 13.04
C GLU A 223 0.50 -14.38 14.03
N GLU A 224 1.25 -15.10 14.86
CA GLU A 224 0.73 -15.99 15.89
C GLU A 224 -0.10 -15.22 16.93
N TYR A 225 0.40 -14.05 17.36
CA TYR A 225 -0.31 -13.19 18.30
C TYR A 225 -1.63 -12.70 17.71
N LEU A 226 -1.63 -12.12 16.51
CA LEU A 226 -2.83 -11.55 15.88
C LEU A 226 -3.85 -12.63 15.50
N GLY A 227 -3.37 -13.80 15.10
CA GLY A 227 -4.16 -14.93 14.66
C GLY A 227 -3.55 -15.49 13.38
N PRO A 228 -2.84 -16.64 13.45
CA PRO A 228 -2.07 -17.15 12.32
C PRO A 228 -2.95 -17.57 11.14
N ASP A 229 -4.25 -17.74 11.37
CA ASP A 229 -5.26 -18.04 10.36
C ASP A 229 -5.57 -16.84 9.43
N ALA A 230 -5.20 -15.62 9.79
CA ALA A 230 -5.36 -14.43 8.94
C ALA A 230 -4.22 -14.26 7.91
N PHE A 231 -3.11 -14.96 8.12
CA PHE A 231 -1.91 -14.86 7.32
C PHE A 231 -1.67 -16.14 6.53
N ALA A 232 -0.88 -16.04 5.47
CA ALA A 232 -0.40 -17.21 4.78
C ALA A 232 0.43 -18.09 5.72
N GLY A 233 0.08 -19.37 5.87
CA GLY A 233 0.92 -20.31 6.61
C GLY A 233 2.29 -20.54 5.96
N ARG A 234 3.21 -21.18 6.71
CA ARG A 234 4.49 -21.66 6.19
C ARG A 234 4.23 -22.65 5.03
N GLY A 235 4.65 -22.31 3.82
CA GLY A 235 4.55 -23.20 2.65
C GLY A 235 3.42 -22.91 1.66
N TYR A 236 2.84 -21.70 1.66
CA TYR A 236 1.78 -21.30 0.73
C TYR A 236 0.56 -22.24 0.69
N PRO A 237 0.01 -22.63 1.86
CA PRO A 237 -1.12 -23.53 1.87
C PRO A 237 -2.30 -22.86 1.15
N GLN A 238 -2.97 -23.61 0.26
CA GLN A 238 -4.24 -23.25 -0.39
C GLN A 238 -5.42 -23.21 0.62
N VAL A 239 -5.10 -23.03 1.90
CA VAL A 239 -6.07 -23.00 3.00
C VAL A 239 -6.69 -21.61 3.04
N PRO A 240 -8.03 -21.51 3.09
CA PRO A 240 -8.70 -20.23 3.28
C PRO A 240 -8.18 -19.52 4.53
N CYS A 241 -7.78 -18.26 4.37
CA CYS A 241 -7.41 -17.42 5.50
C CYS A 241 -8.65 -16.72 6.05
N ARG A 242 -8.63 -16.40 7.34
CA ARG A 242 -9.60 -15.51 7.96
C ARG A 242 -9.35 -14.10 7.44
N VAL A 243 -10.38 -13.53 6.83
CA VAL A 243 -10.37 -12.15 6.31
C VAL A 243 -11.57 -11.39 6.85
N PRO A 244 -11.50 -10.05 6.93
CA PRO A 244 -12.64 -9.24 7.33
C PRO A 244 -13.83 -9.45 6.39
N ARG A 245 -15.02 -9.14 6.89
CA ARG A 245 -16.17 -8.93 6.02
C ARG A 245 -16.06 -7.52 5.43
N PHE A 246 -15.58 -7.44 4.20
CA PHE A 246 -15.49 -6.16 3.50
C PHE A 246 -16.85 -5.72 2.97
N ASP A 247 -17.20 -4.45 3.19
CA ASP A 247 -18.22 -3.78 2.40
C ASP A 247 -17.58 -3.28 1.10
N LEU A 248 -17.98 -3.87 -0.02
CA LEU A 248 -17.48 -3.52 -1.35
C LEU A 248 -18.50 -2.70 -2.14
N SER A 249 -19.61 -2.27 -1.52
CA SER A 249 -20.65 -1.47 -2.19
C SER A 249 -20.10 -0.16 -2.74
N GLU A 250 -19.13 0.42 -2.04
CA GLU A 250 -18.45 1.65 -2.44
C GLU A 250 -17.28 1.42 -3.41
N THR A 251 -16.97 0.19 -3.83
CA THR A 251 -15.87 -0.05 -4.81
C THR A 251 -16.30 0.20 -6.26
N ILE A 252 -17.60 0.33 -6.49
CA ILE A 252 -18.21 0.49 -7.81
C ILE A 252 -18.69 1.95 -7.92
N PRO A 253 -18.54 2.61 -9.09
CA PRO A 253 -19.08 3.95 -9.28
C PRO A 253 -20.59 3.96 -8.98
N PRO A 254 -21.11 5.00 -8.29
CA PRO A 254 -22.55 5.18 -8.15
C PRO A 254 -23.18 5.28 -9.55
N SER A 255 -24.31 4.59 -9.73
CA SER A 255 -25.10 4.56 -10.96
C SER A 255 -25.63 5.92 -11.37
#